data_AF-A0A960U2Z0-F1
#
_entry.id   AF-A0A960U2Z0-F1
#
_cell.length_a   1.000
_cell.length_b   1.000
_cell.length_c   1.000
_cell.angle_alpha   90.00
_cell.angle_beta   90.00
_cell.angle_gamma   90.00
#
_symmetry.space_group_name_H-M   'P 1'
#
loop_
_entity.id
_entity.type
_entity.pdbx_description
1 polymer ?
#
loop_
_entity_poly.entity_id
_entity_poly.type
_entity_poly.pdbx_seq_one_letter_code
_entity_poly.pdbx_strand_id
1 'polypeptide(L)' 'MKDNEQTTYSEMEFNAIMENCRDNFQHSLCLKILCNFGLTISEAINIKNKDIDLEKKEIKIYPWK' A
#
# COMPACT_ATOMS: atom_id res chain seq x y z
N MET A 1 1.91 26.24 4.10
CA MET A 1 1.81 24.78 3.92
C MET A 1 0.81 24.58 2.80
N LYS A 2 1.33 24.41 1.59
CA LYS A 2 0.51 24.30 0.37
C LYS A 2 0.21 22.83 0.12
N ASP A 3 -1.06 22.59 -0.17
CA ASP A 3 -1.60 21.47 -0.93
C ASP A 3 -1.74 20.13 -0.17
N ASN A 4 -2.72 20.11 0.74
CA ASN A 4 -3.43 18.89 1.14
C ASN A 4 -4.65 18.64 0.21
N GLU A 5 -4.61 19.10 -1.05
CA GLU A 5 -5.53 18.58 -2.04
C GLU A 5 -5.12 17.13 -2.29
N GLN A 6 -5.89 16.19 -1.74
CA GLN A 6 -5.69 14.77 -1.95
C GLN A 6 -6.03 14.45 -3.42
N THR A 7 -5.14 14.81 -4.34
CA THR A 7 -5.25 14.48 -5.75
C THR A 7 -5.10 12.97 -5.87
N THR A 8 -6.19 12.30 -6.22
CA THR A 8 -6.19 10.86 -6.47
C THR A 8 -5.54 10.61 -7.83
N TYR A 9 -4.61 9.66 -7.92
CA TYR A 9 -4.08 9.23 -9.21
C TYR A 9 -5.17 8.59 -10.06
N SER A 10 -5.21 8.91 -11.35
CA SER A 10 -5.96 8.13 -12.33
C SER A 10 -5.39 6.71 -12.44
N GLU A 11 -6.18 5.79 -12.99
CA GLU A 11 -5.73 4.42 -13.24
C GLU A 11 -4.46 4.36 -14.11
N MET A 12 -4.34 5.25 -15.10
CA MET A 12 -3.18 5.34 -15.97
C MET A 12 -1.92 5.78 -15.21
N GLU A 13 -2.04 6.80 -14.35
CA GLU A 13 -0.93 7.27 -13.52
C GLU A 13 -0.49 6.21 -12.49
N PHE A 14 -1.47 5.53 -11.87
CA PHE A 14 -1.19 4.44 -10.95
C PHE A 14 -0.42 3.30 -11.65
N ASN A 15 -0.86 2.88 -12.83
CA ASN A 15 -0.19 1.84 -13.61
C ASN A 15 1.23 2.27 -14.02
N ALA A 16 1.45 3.53 -14.38
CA ALA A 16 2.78 4.06 -14.68
C ALA A 16 3.71 4.05 -13.46
N ILE A 17 3.20 4.41 -12.27
CA ILE A 17 3.97 4.32 -11.02
C ILE A 17 4.34 2.87 -10.69
N MET A 18 3.39 1.94 -10.89
CA MET A 18 3.61 0.52 -10.66
C MET A 18 4.67 -0.08 -11.59
N GLU A 19 4.69 0.27 -12.87
CA GLU A 19 5.73 -0.17 -13.80
C GLU A 19 7.11 0.41 -13.44
N ASN A 20 7.19 1.67 -13.01
CA ASN A 20 8.45 2.26 -12.53
C ASN A 20 9.00 1.57 -11.28
N CYS A 21 8.13 0.99 -10.44
CA CYS A 21 8.53 0.27 -9.24
C CYS A 21 8.77 -1.23 -9.48
N ARG A 22 8.58 -1.72 -10.70
CA ARG A 22 8.56 -3.16 -11.03
C ARG A 22 9.87 -3.87 -10.72
N ASP A 23 11.00 -3.21 -10.97
CA ASP A 23 12.33 -3.81 -10.78
C ASP A 23 12.72 -3.96 -9.30
N ASN A 24 11.97 -3.31 -8.40
CA ASN A 24 12.13 -3.48 -6.97
C ASN A 24 10.92 -4.20 -6.38
N PHE A 25 11.08 -5.50 -6.11
CA PHE A 25 10.04 -6.34 -5.54
C PHE A 25 9.48 -5.80 -4.22
N GLN A 26 10.33 -5.24 -3.35
CA GLN A 26 9.89 -4.71 -2.05
C GLN A 26 9.05 -3.45 -2.21
N HIS A 27 9.46 -2.52 -3.10
CA HIS A 27 8.68 -1.31 -3.37
C HIS A 27 7.35 -1.61 -4.06
N SER A 28 7.37 -2.44 -5.10
CA SER A 28 6.14 -2.84 -5.81
C SER A 28 5.17 -3.59 -4.89
N LEU A 29 5.66 -4.41 -3.96
CA LEU A 29 4.81 -5.06 -2.96
C LEU A 29 4.21 -4.06 -1.98
N CYS A 30 5.01 -3.14 -1.43
CA CYS A 30 4.52 -2.12 -0.50
C CYS A 30 3.45 -1.23 -1.16
N LEU A 31 3.68 -0.79 -2.40
CA LEU A 31 2.72 0.06 -3.12
C LEU A 31 1.40 -0.66 -3.37
N LYS A 32 1.44 -1.94 -3.76
CA LYS A 32 0.25 -2.77 -3.92
C LYS A 32 -0.52 -2.94 -2.62
N ILE A 33 0.18 -3.15 -1.50
CA ILE A 33 -0.46 -3.28 -0.18
C ILE A 33 -1.16 -1.97 0.21
N LEU A 34 -0.48 -0.82 0.05
CA LEU A 34 -1.06 0.49 0.35
C LEU A 34 -2.32 0.76 -0.48
N CYS A 35 -2.24 0.58 -1.81
CA CYS A 35 -3.32 0.96 -2.71
C CYS A 35 -4.49 -0.02 -2.71
N ASN A 36 -4.24 -1.34 -2.66
CA ASN A 36 -5.32 -2.32 -2.74
C ASN A 36 -6.09 -2.48 -1.42
N PHE A 37 -5.43 -2.26 -0.29
CA PHE A 37 -6.06 -2.38 1.04
C PHE A 37 -6.41 -1.02 1.66
N GLY A 38 -6.07 0.09 0.99
CA GLY A 38 -6.33 1.45 1.48
C GLY A 38 -5.58 1.78 2.77
N LEU A 39 -4.39 1.21 2.96
CA LEU A 39 -3.61 1.38 4.18
C LEU A 39 -2.80 2.67 4.17
N THR A 40 -2.61 3.26 5.34
CA THR A 40 -1.60 4.29 5.55
C THR A 40 -0.19 3.69 5.52
N ILE A 41 0.80 4.53 5.23
CA ILE A 41 2.22 4.13 5.28
C ILE A 41 2.56 3.55 6.67
N SER A 42 2.08 4.19 7.74
CA SER A 42 2.29 3.72 9.11
C SER A 42 1.70 2.34 9.39
N GLU A 43 0.57 1.98 8.79
CA GLU A 43 -0.01 0.65 8.96
C GLU A 43 0.82 -0.38 8.17
N ALA A 44 1.17 -0.07 6.92
CA ALA A 44 1.90 -0.99 6.05
C ALA A 44 3.28 -1.38 6.60
N ILE A 45 4.03 -0.43 7.17
CA ILE A 45 5.38 -0.71 7.74
C ILE A 45 5.34 -1.61 8.99
N ASN A 46 4.17 -1.74 9.64
CA ASN A 46 4.01 -2.53 10.86
C ASN A 46 3.41 -3.91 10.62
N ILE A 47 3.05 -4.25 9.37
CA ILE A 47 2.54 -5.57 9.02
C ILE A 47 3.61 -6.63 9.29
N LYS A 48 3.24 -7.67 10.02
CA LYS A 48 4.06 -8.87 10.25
C LYS A 48 3.45 -10.06 9.52
N ASN A 49 4.23 -11.11 9.28
CA ASN A 49 3.76 -12.33 8.61
C ASN A 49 2.51 -12.94 9.27
N LYS A 50 2.40 -12.87 10.61
CA LYS A 50 1.24 -13.38 11.37
C LYS A 50 -0.06 -12.59 11.13
N ASP A 51 0.05 -11.40 10.55
CA ASP A 51 -1.06 -10.50 10.28
C ASP A 51 -1.67 -10.76 8.89
N ILE A 52 -0.99 -11.54 8.04
CA ILE A 52 -1.42 -11.89 6.68
C ILE A 52 -2.10 -13.26 6.70
N ASP A 53 -3.38 -13.31 6.34
CA ASP A 53 -4.14 -14.54 6.11
C ASP A 53 -4.29 -14.74 4.60
N LEU A 54 -3.46 -15.60 4.02
CA LEU A 54 -3.44 -15.86 2.57
C LEU A 54 -4.67 -16.62 2.09
N GLU A 55 -5.27 -17.47 2.93
CA GLU A 55 -6.47 -18.23 2.57
C GLU A 55 -7.68 -17.32 2.47
N LYS A 56 -7.80 -16.38 3.41
CA LYS A 56 -8.88 -15.39 3.43
C LYS A 56 -8.60 -14.15 2.59
N LYS A 57 -7.34 -13.98 2.14
CA LYS A 57 -6.86 -12.78 1.44
C LYS A 57 -7.03 -11.51 2.29
N GLU A 58 -6.78 -11.63 3.58
CA GLU A 58 -6.95 -10.57 4.57
C GLU A 58 -5.60 -10.13 5.16
N ILE A 59 -5.49 -8.85 5.48
CA ILE A 59 -4.40 -8.30 6.30
C ILE A 59 -5.02 -7.70 7.56
N LYS A 60 -4.64 -8.22 8.72
CA LYS A 60 -5.13 -7.74 10.02
C LYS A 60 -4.31 -6.53 10.46
N ILE A 61 -4.95 -5.37 10.49
CA ILE A 61 -4.34 -4.14 10.96
C ILE A 61 -4.76 -3.92 12.41
N TYR A 62 -3.78 -3.73 13.29
CA TYR A 62 -4.03 -3.40 14.68
C TYR A 62 -3.75 -1.91 14.87
N PRO A 63 -4.76 -1.10 15.24
CA PRO A 63 -4.51 0.31 15.55
C PRO A 63 -3.53 0.41 16.72
N TRP A 64 -2.62 1.38 16.62
CA TRP A 64 -1.74 1.75 17.73
C TRP A 64 -2.59 2.13 18.95
N LYS A 65 -2.27 1.56 20.12
CA LYS A 65 -2.79 2.02 21.42
C LYS A 65 -1.96 3.18 21.93
#